data_AF-A0A8J2JW64-F1
#
_entry.id   AF-A0A8J2JW64-F1
#
_cell.length_a   1.000
_cell.length_b   1.000
_cell.length_c   1.000
_cell.angle_alpha   90.00
_cell.angle_beta   90.00
_cell.angle_gamma   90.00
#
_symmetry.space_group_name_H-M   'P 1'
#
loop_
_entity.id
_entity.type
_entity.pdbx_description
1 polymer ?
#
loop_
_entity_poly.entity_id
_entity_poly.type
_entity_poly.pdbx_seq_one_letter_code
_entity_poly.pdbx_strand_id
1 'polypeptide(L)' 'MAAPTLAELELLGEFRIRIKDLKLDEYLNSDMELLRWVRARDHDLDQAEIMFRK' A
#
# COMPACT_ATOMS: atom_id res chain seq x y z
N MET A 1 -0.23 1.09 14.97
CA MET A 1 0.85 1.39 14.00
C MET A 1 1.25 2.84 14.16
N ALA A 2 2.51 3.19 13.88
CA ALA A 2 2.92 4.60 13.84
C ALA A 2 2.14 5.34 12.74
N ALA A 3 1.80 6.60 13.02
CA ALA A 3 1.19 7.47 12.03
C ALA A 3 2.06 7.53 10.75
N PRO A 4 1.45 7.57 9.56
CA PRO A 4 2.20 7.69 8.32
C PRO A 4 2.89 9.05 8.22
N THR A 5 4.12 9.04 7.74
CA THR A 5 4.82 10.28 7.35
C THR A 5 4.26 10.82 6.03
N LEU A 6 4.55 12.08 5.69
CA LEU A 6 4.13 12.66 4.42
C LEU A 6 4.63 11.85 3.21
N ALA A 7 5.88 11.38 3.25
CA ALA A 7 6.45 10.54 2.19
C ALA A 7 5.70 9.21 2.03
N GLU A 8 5.25 8.64 3.14
CA GLU A 8 4.47 7.39 3.11
C GLU A 8 3.06 7.60 2.54
N LEU A 9 2.46 8.78 2.72
CA LEU A 9 1.18 9.12 2.10
C LEU A 9 1.31 9.30 0.58
N GLU A 10 2.43 9.85 0.11
CA GLU A 10 2.72 9.94 -1.33
C GLU A 10 2.87 8.55 -1.96
N LEU A 11 3.68 7.68 -1.32
CA LEU A 11 3.85 6.29 -1.74
C LEU A 11 2.54 5.49 -1.72
N LEU A 12 1.70 5.74 -0.72
CA LEU A 12 0.39 5.12 -0.64
C LEU A 12 -0.51 5.53 -1.81
N GLY A 13 -0.45 6.79 -2.23
CA GLY A 13 -1.14 7.28 -3.42
C GLY A 13 -0.69 6.54 -4.68
N GLU A 14 0.61 6.38 -4.88
CA GLU A 14 1.17 5.61 -6.00
C GLU A 14 0.77 4.13 -5.94
N PHE A 15 0.84 3.53 -4.75
CA PHE A 15 0.47 2.14 -4.53
C PHE A 15 -1.01 1.89 -4.87
N ARG A 16 -1.90 2.78 -4.42
CA ARG A 16 -3.34 2.76 -4.75
C ARG A 16 -3.59 2.81 -6.25
N ILE A 17 -2.82 3.61 -7.00
CA ILE A 17 -2.94 3.68 -8.46
C ILE A 17 -2.53 2.36 -9.11
N ARG A 18 -1.46 1.71 -8.62
CA ARG A 18 -0.95 0.44 -9.15
C ARG A 18 -1.93 -0.70 -8.96
N ILE A 19 -2.59 -0.75 -7.80
CA ILE A 19 -3.54 -1.83 -7.44
C ILE A 19 -5.00 -1.48 -7.76
N LYS A 20 -5.28 -0.36 -8.44
CA LYS A 20 -6.66 0.13 -8.69
C LYS A 20 -7.52 -0.85 -9.49
N ASP A 21 -6.89 -1.76 -10.22
CA ASP A 21 -7.53 -2.84 -10.98
C ASP A 21 -8.05 -3.96 -10.08
N LEU A 22 -7.52 -4.09 -8.87
CA LEU A 22 -7.99 -5.04 -7.87
C LEU A 22 -9.27 -4.53 -7.24
N LYS A 23 -10.31 -5.36 -7.24
CA LYS A 23 -11.54 -5.10 -6.48
C LYS A 23 -11.31 -5.47 -5.01
N LEU A 24 -10.72 -4.55 -4.26
CA LEU A 24 -10.49 -4.69 -2.83
C LEU A 24 -11.77 -4.41 -2.04
N ASP A 25 -11.97 -5.15 -0.96
CA ASP A 25 -12.98 -4.79 0.04
C ASP A 25 -12.55 -3.54 0.83
N GLU A 26 -13.47 -2.96 1.59
CA GLU A 26 -13.24 -1.72 2.35
C GLU A 26 -12.12 -1.87 3.39
N TYR A 27 -11.90 -3.08 3.91
CA TYR A 27 -10.86 -3.34 4.90
C TYR A 27 -9.47 -3.34 4.24
N LEU A 28 -9.30 -4.07 3.14
CA LEU A 28 -8.04 -4.13 2.38
C LEU A 28 -7.72 -2.81 1.69
N ASN A 29 -8.75 -2.00 1.39
CA ASN A 29 -8.59 -0.67 0.81
C ASN A 29 -8.34 0.42 1.87
N SER A 30 -8.18 0.06 3.15
CA SER A 30 -7.82 1.01 4.22
C SER A 30 -6.38 1.49 4.06
N ASP A 31 -6.14 2.79 4.28
CA ASP A 31 -4.79 3.38 4.24
C ASP A 31 -3.82 2.61 5.13
N MET A 32 -4.26 2.23 6.34
CA MET A 32 -3.41 1.55 7.33
C MET A 32 -3.01 0.15 6.90
N GLU A 33 -3.91 -0.59 6.23
CA GLU A 33 -3.59 -1.91 5.71
C GLU A 33 -2.65 -1.79 4.52
N LEU A 34 -2.95 -0.93 3.55
CA LEU A 34 -2.07 -0.70 2.39
C LEU A 34 -0.66 -0.24 2.79
N LEU A 35 -0.56 0.67 3.76
CA LEU A 35 0.71 1.10 4.35
C LEU A 35 1.48 -0.04 5.00
N ARG A 36 0.79 -1.02 5.59
CA ARG A 36 1.44 -2.20 6.17
C ARG A 36 2.18 -3.02 5.11
N TRP A 37 1.59 -3.18 3.93
CA TRP A 37 2.21 -3.89 2.82
C TRP A 37 3.43 -3.15 2.28
N VAL A 38 3.30 -1.83 2.10
CA VAL A 38 4.40 -0.96 1.65
C VAL A 38 5.55 -0.97 2.67
N ARG A 39 5.26 -0.82 3.97
CA ARG A 39 6.28 -0.86 5.04
C ARG A 39 6.93 -2.24 5.18
N ALA A 40 6.19 -3.31 4.94
CA ALA A 40 6.75 -4.66 4.99
C ALA A 40 7.77 -4.96 3.88
N ARG A 41 7.93 -4.03 2.92
CA ARG A 41 8.87 -4.11 1.80
C ARG A 41 9.82 -2.91 1.75
N ASP A 42 10.07 -2.28 2.90
CA ASP A 42 10.98 -1.12 2.99
C ASP A 42 10.63 -0.02 1.97
N HIS A 43 9.32 0.20 1.77
CA HIS A 43 8.76 1.19 0.85
C HIS A 43 9.01 0.90 -0.65
N ASP A 44 9.45 -0.31 -1.00
CA ASP A 44 9.54 -0.79 -2.38
C ASP A 44 8.14 -1.14 -2.93
N LEU A 45 7.63 -0.27 -3.81
CA LEU A 45 6.30 -0.42 -4.41
C LEU A 45 6.20 -1.61 -5.37
N ASP A 46 7.29 -1.99 -6.04
CA ASP A 46 7.29 -3.14 -6.97
C ASP A 46 7.15 -4.45 -6.18
N GLN A 47 7.95 -4.59 -5.11
CA GLN A 47 7.88 -5.75 -4.23
C GLN A 47 6.57 -5.80 -3.45
N ALA A 48 6.06 -4.64 -2.99
CA ALA A 48 4.78 -4.55 -2.32
C ALA A 48 3.64 -4.99 -3.25
N GLU A 49 3.65 -4.56 -4.51
CA GLU A 49 2.63 -4.93 -5.48
C GLU A 49 2.67 -6.42 -5.82
N ILE A 50 3.86 -6.97 -6.09
CA ILE A 50 4.04 -8.40 -6.36
C ILE A 50 3.52 -9.25 -5.19
N MET A 51 3.78 -8.82 -3.96
CA MET A 51 3.30 -9.53 -2.78
C MET A 51 1.80 -9.40 -2.61
N PHE A 52 1.26 -8.20 -2.79
CA PHE A 52 -0.16 -7.92 -2.59
C PHE A 52 -1.05 -8.63 -3.62
N ARG A 53 -0.53 -8.88 -4.81
CA ARG A 53 -1.23 -9.63 -5.88
C ARG A 53 -1.11 -11.17 -5.75
N LYS A 54 -0.26 -11.69 -4.87
CA LYS A 54 -0.08 -13.13 -4.64
C LYS A 54 -1.09 -13.68 -3.64
#